data_AF-A0A2G2X5N0-F1
#
_entry.id   AF-A0A2G2X5N0-F1
#
_cell.length_a   1.000
_cell.length_b   1.000
_cell.length_c   1.000
_cell.angle_alpha   90.00
_cell.angle_beta   90.00
_cell.angle_gamma   90.00
#
_symmetry.space_group_name_H-M   'P 1'
#
loop_
_entity.id
_entity.type
_entity.pdbx_description
1 polymer ?
#
loop_
_entity_poly.entity_id
_entity_poly.type
_entity_poly.pdbx_seq_one_letter_code
_entity_poly.pdbx_strand_id
1 'polypeptide(L)'
;MTAQKIAALAQQRAMDPTDPTPFADAAKEAGFEYHGGKLDDITVVVSYLIESYRTFCSWIAKRTTDEMKVPVLHIGSFVRQLF
;
A
#
# COMPACT_ATOMS: atom_id res chain seq x y z
N MET A 1 6.12 9.00 -9.59
CA MET A 1 5.74 7.74 -8.91
C MET A 1 5.95 7.86 -7.39
N THR A 2 5.27 7.05 -6.55
CA THR A 2 5.36 7.15 -5.07
C THR A 2 6.76 6.90 -4.52
N ALA A 3 7.43 5.83 -4.98
CA ALA A 3 8.79 5.51 -4.56
C ALA A 3 9.77 6.66 -4.79
N GLN A 4 9.66 7.35 -5.94
CA GLN A 4 10.49 8.51 -6.27
C GLN A 4 10.26 9.69 -5.31
N LYS A 5 9.02 9.93 -4.86
CA LYS A 5 8.73 11.01 -3.90
C LYS A 5 9.35 10.71 -2.54
N ILE A 6 9.27 9.46 -2.08
CA ILE A 6 9.90 9.02 -0.84
C ILE A 6 11.42 9.13 -0.95
N ALA A 7 11.99 8.65 -2.07
CA ALA A 7 13.43 8.72 -2.30
C ALA A 7 13.93 10.17 -2.33
N ALA A 8 13.22 11.08 -3.02
CA ALA A 8 13.56 12.49 -3.09
C ALA A 8 13.49 13.17 -1.70
N LEU A 9 12.47 12.87 -0.90
CA LEU A 9 12.35 13.40 0.46
C LEU A 9 13.48 12.86 1.35
N ALA A 10 13.79 11.57 1.27
CA ALA A 10 14.88 10.97 2.02
C ALA A 10 16.24 11.59 1.63
N GLN A 11 16.47 11.84 0.33
CA GLN A 11 17.68 12.51 -0.14
C GLN A 11 17.78 13.93 0.37
N GLN A 12 16.68 14.68 0.35
CA GLN A 12 16.65 16.03 0.89
C GLN A 12 17.03 16.05 2.38
N ARG A 13 16.48 15.12 3.18
CA ARG A 13 16.82 15.02 4.61
C ARG A 13 18.26 14.55 4.85
N ALA A 14 18.78 13.67 4.02
CA ALA A 14 20.17 13.23 4.07
C ALA A 14 21.17 14.38 3.81
N MET A 15 20.78 15.37 3.00
CA MET A 15 21.58 16.56 2.71
C MET A 15 21.39 17.71 3.69
N ASP A 16 20.35 17.66 4.54
CA ASP A 16 20.09 18.71 5.52
C ASP A 16 21.07 18.60 6.71
N PRO A 17 21.92 19.61 6.95
CA PRO A 17 22.92 19.56 8.01
C PRO A 17 22.35 19.85 9.41
N THR A 18 21.10 20.28 9.50
CA THR A 18 20.48 20.78 10.74
C THR A 18 19.29 19.95 11.21
N ASP A 19 18.68 19.18 10.32
CA ASP A 19 17.55 18.35 10.69
C ASP A 19 17.97 17.20 11.63
N PRO A 20 17.24 16.99 12.73
CA PRO A 20 17.38 15.77 13.51
C PRO A 20 16.96 14.57 12.65
N THR A 21 17.86 13.58 12.54
CA THR A 21 17.61 12.35 11.82
C THR A 21 17.73 11.14 12.75
N PRO A 22 17.01 10.04 12.48
CA PRO A 22 17.13 8.83 13.30
C PRO A 22 18.57 8.31 13.43
N PHE A 23 19.43 8.56 12.45
CA PHE A 23 20.85 8.24 12.52
C PHE A 23 21.60 9.14 13.51
N ALA A 24 21.36 10.46 13.46
CA ALA A 24 21.96 11.41 14.40
C ALA A 24 21.54 11.14 15.84
N ASP A 25 20.27 10.77 16.07
CA ASP A 25 19.77 10.43 17.40
C ASP A 25 20.44 9.15 17.94
N ALA A 26 20.54 8.10 17.10
CA ALA A 26 21.24 6.88 17.47
C ALA A 26 22.75 7.11 17.73
N ALA A 27 23.40 8.00 16.97
CA ALA A 27 24.80 8.37 17.19
C ALA A 27 24.98 9.03 18.58
N LYS A 28 24.09 9.94 18.95
CA LYS A 28 24.10 10.59 20.28
C LYS A 28 23.93 9.60 21.41
N GLU A 29 22.99 8.65 21.28
CA GLU A 29 22.80 7.59 22.27
C GLU A 29 24.04 6.69 22.44
N ALA A 30 24.78 6.47 21.35
CA ALA A 30 26.04 5.73 21.37
C ALA A 30 27.25 6.56 21.85
N GLY A 31 27.04 7.83 22.25
CA GLY A 31 28.09 8.73 22.74
C GLY A 31 28.88 9.45 21.64
N PHE A 32 28.41 9.41 20.40
CA PHE A 32 28.99 10.14 19.28
C PHE A 32 28.22 11.43 19.01
N GLU A 33 28.96 12.51 18.76
CA GLU A 33 28.36 13.76 18.31
C GLU A 33 28.28 13.77 16.79
N TYR A 34 27.06 13.60 16.26
CA TYR A 34 26.77 13.67 14.84
C TYR A 34 25.67 14.69 14.58
N HIS A 35 25.89 15.55 13.58
CA HIS A 35 24.99 16.63 13.19
C HIS A 35 24.58 16.46 11.73
N GLY A 36 23.29 16.64 11.46
CA GLY A 36 22.70 16.53 10.12
C GLY A 36 22.24 15.14 9.71
N GLY A 37 21.88 15.02 8.43
CA GLY A 37 21.46 13.77 7.81
C GLY A 37 22.61 12.88 7.32
N LYS A 38 22.33 11.58 7.24
CA LYS A 38 23.29 10.57 6.76
C LYS A 38 23.31 10.53 5.23
N LEU A 39 24.44 10.90 4.62
CA LEU A 39 24.66 10.85 3.18
C LEU A 39 25.09 9.45 2.74
N ASP A 40 24.12 8.62 2.40
CA ASP A 40 24.27 7.20 2.05
C ASP A 40 23.37 6.86 0.85
N ASP A 41 23.58 5.71 0.21
CA ASP A 41 22.76 5.28 -0.92
C ASP A 41 21.30 5.03 -0.49
N ILE A 42 20.34 5.57 -1.25
CA ILE A 42 18.91 5.46 -0.95
C ILE A 42 18.23 4.51 -1.94
N THR A 43 17.69 3.40 -1.43
CA THR A 43 16.87 2.45 -2.20
C THR A 43 15.45 2.42 -1.65
N VAL A 44 14.44 2.61 -2.51
CA VAL A 44 13.02 2.61 -2.12
C VAL A 44 12.24 1.63 -2.98
N VAL A 45 11.56 0.68 -2.32
CA VAL A 45 10.61 -0.25 -2.95
C VAL A 45 9.23 0.01 -2.36
N VAL A 46 8.22 0.21 -3.22
CA VAL A 46 6.83 0.41 -2.81
C VAL A 46 5.97 -0.67 -3.44
N SER A 47 5.22 -1.40 -2.61
CA SER A 47 4.24 -2.38 -3.06
C SER A 47 2.85 -2.00 -2.56
N TYR A 48 1.83 -2.24 -3.38
CA TYR A 48 0.43 -2.07 -3.03
C TYR A 48 -0.21 -3.44 -2.99
N LEU A 49 -0.84 -3.77 -1.86
CA LEU A 49 -1.73 -4.92 -1.80
C LEU A 49 -3.06 -4.51 -2.42
N ILE A 50 -3.39 -5.11 -3.55
CA ILE A 50 -4.66 -4.87 -4.22
C ILE A 50 -5.55 -6.08 -4.02
N GLU A 51 -6.74 -5.80 -3.51
CA GLU A 51 -7.76 -6.77 -3.22
C GLU A 51 -8.48 -7.19 -4.53
N SER A 52 -8.27 -8.42 -4.99
CA SER A 52 -8.67 -8.86 -6.34
C SER A 52 -10.13 -9.34 -6.44
N TYR A 53 -10.91 -9.31 -5.37
CA TYR A 53 -12.25 -9.92 -5.37
C TYR A 53 -13.25 -9.25 -6.31
N ARG A 54 -13.04 -7.97 -6.64
CA ARG A 54 -13.92 -7.25 -7.58
C ARG A 54 -13.88 -7.84 -8.98
N THR A 55 -12.71 -8.30 -9.43
CA THR A 55 -12.59 -8.88 -10.77
C THR A 55 -13.20 -10.27 -10.83
N PHE A 56 -13.06 -11.07 -9.77
CA PHE A 56 -13.65 -12.40 -9.70
C PHE A 56 -15.18 -12.36 -9.64
N CYS A 57 -15.76 -11.54 -8.75
CA CYS A 57 -17.22 -11.40 -8.66
C CYS A 57 -17.83 -10.78 -9.92
N SER A 58 -17.14 -9.80 -10.54
CA SER A 58 -17.58 -9.20 -11.81
C SER A 58 -17.48 -10.19 -12.98
N TRP A 59 -16.47 -11.06 -12.98
CA TRP A 59 -16.32 -12.12 -13.97
C TRP A 59 -17.37 -13.24 -13.82
N ILE A 60 -17.64 -13.69 -12.59
CA ILE A 60 -18.74 -14.63 -12.31
C ILE A 60 -20.06 -14.02 -12.76
N ALA A 61 -20.37 -12.80 -12.34
CA ALA A 61 -21.62 -12.13 -12.69
C ALA A 61 -21.80 -11.97 -14.21
N LYS A 62 -20.73 -11.66 -14.96
CA LYS A 62 -20.78 -11.58 -16.43
C LYS A 62 -21.02 -12.93 -17.10
N ARG A 63 -20.41 -14.01 -16.59
CA ARG A 63 -20.67 -15.37 -17.13
C ARG A 63 -22.11 -15.80 -16.92
N THR A 64 -22.71 -15.49 -15.77
CA THR A 64 -24.12 -15.85 -15.53
C THR A 64 -25.07 -15.08 -16.43
N THR A 65 -24.78 -13.82 -16.76
CA THR A 65 -25.62 -13.03 -17.69
C THR A 65 -25.47 -13.42 -19.15
N ASP A 66 -24.28 -13.84 -19.59
CA ASP A 66 -24.05 -14.23 -20.99
C ASP A 66 -24.54 -15.65 -21.30
N GLU A 67 -24.56 -16.56 -20.31
CA GLU A 67 -25.07 -17.93 -20.48
C GLU A 67 -26.57 -18.06 -20.17
N MET A 68 -27.18 -17.16 -19.40
CA MET A 68 -28.62 -17.19 -19.13
C MET A 68 -29.42 -16.26 -20.05
N LYS A 69 -29.71 -16.73 -21.27
CA LYS A 69 -31.02 -16.50 -21.92
C LYS A 69 -32.10 -17.39 -21.29
N VAL A 70 -32.21 -17.40 -19.96
CA VAL A 70 -33.33 -18.06 -19.27
C VAL A 70 -34.10 -17.03 -18.45
N PRO A 71 -35.44 -17.11 -18.44
CA PRO A 71 -36.27 -16.09 -17.82
C PRO A 71 -36.03 -16.08 -16.32
N VAL A 72 -35.88 -14.86 -15.79
CA VAL A 72 -35.67 -14.55 -14.38
C VAL A 72 -36.84 -15.11 -13.57
N LEU A 73 -36.65 -16.27 -12.93
CA LEU A 73 -37.58 -16.74 -11.91
C LEU A 73 -37.23 -16.07 -10.58
N HIS A 74 -38.20 -15.32 -10.06
CA HIS A 74 -38.17 -14.59 -8.79
C HIS A 74 -37.66 -15.48 -7.63
N ILE A 75 -36.42 -15.25 -7.18
CA ILE A 75 -35.90 -15.86 -5.93
C ILE A 75 -35.95 -14.82 -4.82
N GLY A 76 -37.17 -14.40 -4.48
CA GLY A 76 -37.42 -13.70 -3.23
C GLY A 76 -38.20 -14.64 -2.31
N SER A 77 -37.54 -15.57 -1.62
CA SER A 77 -38.06 -16.26 -0.40
C SER A 77 -37.14 -17.36 0.18
N PHE A 78 -35.81 -17.22 0.19
CA PHE A 78 -34.98 -18.19 0.91
C PHE A 78 -33.86 -17.55 1.74
N VAL A 79 -34.27 -16.65 2.63
CA VAL A 79 -33.47 -16.27 3.80
C VAL A 79 -34.39 -16.28 5.01
N ARG A 80 -34.64 -17.47 5.58
CA ARG A 80 -35.07 -17.71 6.97
C ARG A 80 -35.22 -19.21 7.24
N GLN A 81 -34.09 -19.91 7.37
CA GLN A 81 -33.97 -21.06 8.28
C GLN A 81 -32.51 -21.51 8.39
N LEU A 82 -31.75 -20.74 9.17
CA LEU A 82 -30.55 -21.22 9.87
C LEU A 82 -30.19 -20.16 10.92
N PHE A 83 -31.14 -19.89 11.82
CA PHE A 83 -31.01 -19.48 13.23
C PHE A 83 -32.40 -19.59 13.85
#